data_AF-A0A6L4YPH0-F1
#
_entry.id   AF-A0A6L4YPH0-F1
#
_cell.length_a   1.000
_cell.length_b   1.000
_cell.length_c   1.000
_cell.angle_alpha   90.00
_cell.angle_beta   90.00
_cell.angle_gamma   90.00
#
_symmetry.space_group_name_H-M   'P 1'
#
loop_
_entity.id
_entity.type
_entity.pdbx_description
1 polymer ?
#
loop_
_entity_poly.entity_id
_entity_poly.type
_entity_poly.pdbx_seq_one_letter_code
_entity_poly.pdbx_strand_id
1 'polypeptide(L)'
;SATAHFLIRLRIFHPVIAVITVGFSIALVIFTLLQYPATVWTKRFGLAYIALACLQIMLGLTNVYLLAPTWLQLVHLLVADFVWVFLVLSAANTLITDWQANLEPQAQYVGQNTVNTVSAI
;
A
#
# COMPACT_ATOMS: atom_id res chain seq x y z
N SER A 1 4.84 25.72 31.19
CA SER A 1 5.17 25.28 29.81
C SER A 1 5.10 23.76 29.64
N ALA A 2 3.91 23.16 29.77
CA ALA A 2 3.73 21.69 29.67
C ALA A 2 3.49 21.18 28.23
N THR A 3 2.89 22.01 27.36
CA THR A 3 2.53 21.63 25.98
C THR A 3 3.72 21.47 25.04
N ALA A 4 4.81 22.23 25.25
CA ALA A 4 6.05 22.11 24.47
C ALA A 4 6.73 20.73 24.68
N HIS A 5 6.62 20.17 25.89
CA HIS A 5 7.21 18.87 26.23
C HIS A 5 6.47 17.69 25.58
N PHE A 6 5.16 17.83 25.35
CA PHE A 6 4.33 16.82 24.69
C PHE A 6 4.61 16.70 23.19
N LEU A 7 4.78 17.84 22.51
CA LEU A 7 5.08 17.89 21.07
C LEU A 7 6.47 17.31 20.72
N ILE A 8 7.45 17.48 21.61
CA ILE A 8 8.79 16.87 21.48
C ILE A 8 8.74 15.35 21.63
N ARG A 9 7.92 14.85 22.56
CA ARG A 9 7.76 13.40 22.77
C ARG A 9 7.08 12.74 21.56
N LEU A 10 6.06 13.39 21.00
CA LEU A 10 5.35 12.91 19.81
C LEU A 10 6.28 12.76 18.60
N ARG A 11 7.29 13.64 18.49
CA ARG A 11 8.27 13.61 17.39
C ARG A 11 9.24 12.43 17.46
N ILE A 12 9.49 11.87 18.64
CA ILE A 12 10.33 10.67 18.83
C ILE A 12 9.52 9.40 18.53
N PHE A 13 8.23 9.39 18.81
CA PHE A 13 7.36 8.26 18.45
C PHE A 13 7.12 8.17 16.94
N HIS A 14 7.08 9.31 16.25
CA HIS A 14 6.88 9.36 14.79
C HIS A 14 7.83 8.44 14.00
N PRO A 15 9.17 8.49 14.14
CA PRO A 15 10.07 7.63 13.37
C PRO A 15 9.91 6.14 13.71
N VAL A 16 9.64 5.79 14.97
CA VAL A 16 9.46 4.38 15.36
C VAL A 16 8.19 3.80 14.74
N ILE A 17 7.06 4.52 14.88
CA ILE A 17 5.78 4.09 14.31
C ILE A 17 5.88 4.07 12.78
N ALA A 18 6.50 5.08 12.17
CA ALA A 18 6.68 5.14 10.72
C ALA A 18 7.47 3.94 10.19
N VAL A 19 8.59 3.57 10.81
CA VAL A 19 9.39 2.40 10.39
C VAL A 19 8.59 1.11 10.51
N ILE A 20 7.85 0.92 11.61
CA ILE A 20 7.01 -0.27 11.80
C ILE A 20 5.89 -0.32 10.76
N THR A 21 5.16 0.78 10.56
CA THR A 21 4.04 0.84 9.61
C THR A 21 4.51 0.66 8.17
N VAL A 22 5.61 1.32 7.78
CA VAL A 22 6.18 1.18 6.42
C VAL A 22 6.75 -0.22 6.21
N GLY A 23 7.47 -0.77 7.19
CA GLY A 23 7.99 -2.13 7.12
C GLY A 23 6.89 -3.18 6.99
N PHE A 24 5.84 -3.07 7.82
CA PHE A 24 4.69 -3.97 7.77
C PHE A 24 3.93 -3.88 6.44
N SER A 25 3.69 -2.67 5.94
CA SER A 25 3.00 -2.47 4.66
C SER A 25 3.82 -2.93 3.45
N ILE A 26 5.15 -2.75 3.45
CA ILE A 26 6.04 -3.36 2.44
C ILE A 26 5.90 -4.89 2.47
N ALA A 27 5.95 -5.49 3.66
CA ALA A 27 5.79 -6.94 3.80
C ALA A 27 4.43 -7.42 3.28
N LEU A 28 3.34 -6.69 3.57
CA LEU A 28 2.02 -6.97 3.03
C LEU A 28 1.98 -6.88 1.50
N VAL A 29 2.55 -5.82 0.91
CA VAL A 29 2.58 -5.66 -0.55
C VAL A 29 3.37 -6.81 -1.19
N ILE A 30 4.55 -7.16 -0.65
CA ILE A 30 5.33 -8.30 -1.14
C ILE A 30 4.53 -9.60 -1.02
N PHE A 31 3.90 -9.84 0.13
CA PHE A 31 3.07 -11.02 0.34
C PHE A 31 1.94 -11.10 -0.68
N THR A 32 1.22 -10.00 -0.92
CA THR A 32 0.12 -9.96 -1.91
C THR A 32 0.60 -10.22 -3.34
N LEU A 33 1.76 -9.67 -3.72
CA LEU A 33 2.35 -9.89 -5.05
C LEU A 33 2.83 -11.33 -5.27
N LEU A 34 3.15 -12.06 -4.20
CA LEU A 34 3.59 -13.46 -4.25
C LEU A 34 2.42 -14.45 -4.20
N GLN A 35 1.36 -14.14 -3.46
CA GLN A 35 0.26 -15.08 -3.19
C GLN A 35 -0.93 -14.94 -4.13
N TYR A 36 -1.17 -13.76 -4.68
CA TYR A 36 -2.33 -13.52 -5.54
C TYR A 36 -1.92 -13.38 -7.00
N PRO A 37 -2.77 -13.80 -7.94
CA PRO A 37 -2.55 -13.55 -9.37
C PRO A 37 -2.51 -12.04 -9.63
N ALA A 38 -1.30 -11.50 -9.76
CA ALA A 38 -1.09 -10.08 -9.90
C ALA A 38 -1.15 -9.67 -11.38
N THR A 39 -2.09 -8.78 -11.72
CA THR A 39 -2.08 -8.10 -13.03
C THR A 39 -0.80 -7.27 -13.20
N VAL A 40 -0.47 -6.91 -14.45
CA VAL A 40 0.68 -6.04 -14.75
C VAL A 40 0.59 -4.72 -13.97
N TRP A 41 -0.62 -4.20 -13.77
CA TRP A 41 -0.87 -2.99 -13.00
C TRP A 41 -0.67 -3.19 -11.50
N THR A 42 -1.10 -4.32 -10.91
CA THR A 42 -0.83 -4.64 -9.50
C THR A 42 0.67 -4.66 -9.22
N LYS A 43 1.45 -5.31 -10.10
CA LYS A 43 2.92 -5.37 -9.96
C LYS A 43 3.57 -3.99 -10.06
N ARG A 44 3.15 -3.17 -11.03
CA ARG A 44 3.67 -1.80 -11.21
C ARG A 44 3.40 -0.92 -9.99
N PHE A 45 2.17 -0.90 -9.48
CA PHE A 45 1.83 -0.08 -8.32
C PHE A 45 2.50 -0.59 -7.05
N GLY A 46 2.57 -1.90 -6.84
CA GLY A 46 3.28 -2.49 -5.71
C GLY A 46 4.79 -2.19 -5.73
N LEU A 47 5.45 -2.31 -6.89
CA LEU A 47 6.87 -1.96 -7.02
C LEU A 47 7.13 -0.46 -6.87
N ALA A 48 6.27 0.39 -7.44
CA ALA A 48 6.36 1.84 -7.27
C ALA A 48 6.18 2.24 -5.80
N TYR A 49 5.23 1.61 -5.09
CA TYR A 49 5.06 1.79 -3.65
C TYR A 49 6.34 1.44 -2.88
N ILE A 50 6.93 0.27 -3.12
CA ILE A 50 8.16 -0.17 -2.45
C ILE A 50 9.31 0.82 -2.70
N ALA A 51 9.47 1.27 -3.95
CA ALA A 51 10.51 2.24 -4.30
C ALA A 51 10.30 3.59 -3.58
N LEU A 52 9.07 4.11 -3.55
CA LEU A 52 8.72 5.34 -2.85
C LEU A 52 8.88 5.21 -1.34
N ALA A 53 8.53 4.06 -0.76
CA ALA A 53 8.69 3.79 0.66
C ALA A 53 10.17 3.76 1.08
N CYS A 54 11.03 3.15 0.26
CA CYS A 54 12.48 3.20 0.47
C CYS A 54 13.02 4.64 0.37
N LEU A 55 12.56 5.40 -0.63
CA LEU A 55 12.93 6.81 -0.78
C LEU A 55 12.49 7.64 0.44
N GLN A 56 11.30 7.38 0.96
CA GLN A 56 10.77 8.05 2.14
C GLN A 56 11.64 7.83 3.38
N ILE A 57 12.10 6.59 3.60
CA ILE A 57 13.02 6.26 4.70
C ILE A 57 14.34 7.02 4.52
N MET A 58 14.91 7.02 3.31
CA MET A 58 16.14 7.77 3.02
C MET A 58 15.97 9.26 3.29
N LEU A 59 14.89 9.88 2.79
CA LEU A 59 14.56 11.28 3.04
C LEU A 59 14.38 11.58 4.53
N GLY A 60 13.76 10.67 5.28
CA GLY A 60 13.61 10.78 6.73
C GLY A 60 14.95 10.78 7.48
N LEU A 61 15.87 9.89 7.10
CA LEU A 61 17.23 9.85 7.65
C LEU A 61 18.01 11.12 7.29
N THR A 62 17.94 11.54 6.02
CA THR A 62 18.57 12.78 5.54
C THR A 62 18.04 14.00 6.28
N ASN A 63 16.74 14.03 6.59
CA ASN A 63 16.13 15.12 7.36
C ASN A 63 16.67 15.18 8.81
N VAL A 64 16.92 14.04 9.45
CA VAL A 64 17.56 13.98 10.79
C VAL A 64 19.03 14.40 10.71
N TYR A 65 19.76 13.94 9.68
CA TYR A 65 21.19 14.25 9.51
C TYR A 65 21.44 15.75 9.24
N LEU A 66 20.62 16.39 8.41
CA LEU A 66 20.77 17.81 8.06
C LEU A 66 20.17 18.78 9.09
N LEU A 67 19.78 18.33 10.29
CA LEU A 67 19.14 19.16 11.32
C LEU A 67 17.79 19.77 10.86
N ALA A 68 16.91 18.93 10.30
CA ALA A 68 15.54 19.25 9.91
C ALA A 68 15.37 20.53 9.06
N PRO A 69 16.06 20.65 7.91
CA PRO A 69 15.86 21.80 7.04
C PRO A 69 14.45 21.77 6.44
N THR A 70 13.78 22.93 6.46
CA THR A 70 12.36 23.06 6.10
C THR A 70 12.02 22.59 4.69
N TRP A 71 12.94 22.74 3.73
CA TRP A 71 12.73 22.30 2.35
C TRP A 71 12.69 20.77 2.23
N LEU A 72 13.58 20.03 2.92
CA LEU A 72 13.54 18.56 2.94
C LEU A 72 12.29 18.05 3.63
N GLN A 73 11.82 18.76 4.66
CA GLN A 73 10.59 18.38 5.34
C GLN A 73 9.37 18.46 4.41
N LEU A 74 9.30 19.48 3.54
CA LEU A 74 8.24 19.59 2.52
C LEU A 74 8.33 18.49 1.46
N VAL A 75 9.54 18.20 0.96
CA VAL A 75 9.75 17.11 -0.01
C VAL A 75 9.41 15.75 0.62
N HIS A 76 9.81 15.51 1.86
CA HIS A 76 9.48 14.31 2.61
C HIS A 76 7.96 14.18 2.81
N LEU A 77 7.24 15.27 3.09
CA LEU A 77 5.77 15.25 3.16
C LEU A 77 5.14 14.90 1.81
N LEU A 78 5.61 15.52 0.73
CA LEU A 78 5.11 15.23 -0.62
C LEU A 78 5.33 13.77 -1.03
N VAL A 79 6.52 13.21 -0.74
CA VAL A 79 6.78 11.79 -1.03
C VAL A 79 5.93 10.88 -0.13
N ALA A 80 5.63 11.28 1.11
CA ALA A 80 4.69 10.55 1.97
C ALA A 80 3.29 10.45 1.33
N ASP A 81 2.80 11.55 0.74
CA ASP A 81 1.51 11.55 0.04
C ASP A 81 1.51 10.59 -1.15
N PHE A 82 2.61 10.55 -1.92
CA PHE A 82 2.74 9.56 -2.99
C PHE A 82 2.79 8.12 -2.45
N VAL A 83 3.57 7.85 -1.40
CA VAL A 83 3.60 6.53 -0.75
C VAL A 83 2.19 6.09 -0.38
N TRP A 84 1.40 6.98 0.23
CA TRP A 84 0.02 6.70 0.60
C TRP A 84 -0.88 6.39 -0.60
N VAL A 85 -0.84 7.23 -1.64
CA VAL A 85 -1.66 7.03 -2.85
C VAL A 85 -1.33 5.70 -3.53
N PHE A 86 -0.04 5.37 -3.67
CA PHE A 86 0.37 4.11 -4.31
C PHE A 86 0.02 2.89 -3.46
N LEU A 87 0.02 3.00 -2.12
CA LEU A 87 -0.47 1.94 -1.24
C LEU A 87 -1.96 1.67 -1.46
N VAL A 88 -2.77 2.73 -1.50
CA VAL A 88 -4.22 2.63 -1.73
C VAL A 88 -4.51 2.04 -3.10
N LEU A 89 -3.80 2.48 -4.15
CA LEU A 89 -3.94 1.93 -5.50
C LEU A 89 -3.53 0.45 -5.56
N SER A 90 -2.44 0.08 -4.90
CA SER A 90 -2.00 -1.32 -4.81
C SER A 90 -3.06 -2.19 -4.12
N ALA A 91 -3.61 -1.72 -3.00
CA ALA A 91 -4.66 -2.42 -2.27
C ALA A 91 -5.95 -2.54 -3.09
N ALA A 92 -6.42 -1.45 -3.70
CA ALA A 92 -7.62 -1.45 -4.54
C ALA A 92 -7.48 -2.40 -5.73
N ASN A 93 -6.32 -2.38 -6.40
CA ASN A 93 -6.08 -3.26 -7.55
C ASN A 93 -5.94 -4.74 -7.14
N THR A 94 -5.46 -5.00 -5.92
CA THR A 94 -5.41 -6.37 -5.37
C THR A 94 -6.82 -6.87 -5.06
N LEU A 95 -7.64 -6.06 -4.39
CA LEU A 95 -9.01 -6.42 -4.02
C LEU A 95 -9.91 -6.64 -5.25
N ILE A 96 -9.81 -5.79 -6.27
CA ILE A 96 -10.62 -5.96 -7.49
C ILE A 96 -10.21 -7.20 -8.28
N THR A 97 -8.90 -7.51 -8.32
CA THR A 97 -8.39 -8.71 -9.01
C THR A 97 -8.82 -9.99 -8.29
N ASP A 98 -8.73 -10.01 -6.96
CA ASP A 98 -9.20 -11.13 -6.14
C ASP A 98 -10.71 -11.33 -6.27
N TRP A 99 -11.50 -10.26 -6.23
CA TRP A 99 -12.93 -10.31 -6.46
C TRP A 99 -13.24 -10.92 -7.84
N GLN A 100 -12.61 -10.43 -8.91
CA GLN A 100 -12.82 -10.97 -10.27
C GLN A 100 -12.50 -12.48 -10.35
N ALA A 101 -11.35 -12.89 -9.81
CA ALA A 101 -10.92 -14.29 -9.82
C ALA A 101 -11.90 -15.23 -9.11
N ASN A 102 -12.59 -14.74 -8.06
CA ASN A 102 -13.53 -15.53 -7.27
C ASN A 102 -14.95 -15.59 -7.88
N LEU A 103 -15.33 -14.63 -8.74
CA LEU A 103 -16.70 -14.53 -9.28
C LEU A 103 -16.88 -15.15 -10.68
N GLU A 104 -15.85 -15.13 -11.54
CA GLU A 104 -15.92 -15.71 -12.89
C GLU A 104 -16.34 -17.20 -12.92
N PRO A 105 -15.81 -18.07 -12.03
CA PRO A 105 -16.20 -19.49 -12.03
C PRO A 105 -17.68 -19.67 -11.69
N GLN A 106 -18.20 -18.92 -10.71
CA GLN A 106 -19.59 -19.06 -10.27
C GLN A 106 -20.58 -18.61 -11.33
N ALA A 107 -20.27 -17.54 -12.07
CA ALA A 107 -21.11 -17.09 -13.19
C ALA A 107 -21.22 -18.17 -14.28
N GLN A 108 -20.13 -18.87 -14.58
CA GLN A 108 -20.13 -19.98 -15.53
C GLN A 108 -20.91 -21.20 -15.03
N TYR A 109 -20.77 -21.57 -13.75
CA TYR A 109 -21.54 -22.68 -13.17
C TYR A 109 -23.06 -22.42 -13.18
N VAL A 110 -23.50 -21.21 -12.84
CA VAL A 110 -24.93 -20.84 -12.86
C VAL A 110 -25.46 -20.83 -14.30
N GLY A 111 -24.70 -20.31 -15.26
CA GLY A 111 -25.05 -20.35 -16.69
C GLY A 111 -25.18 -21.78 -17.23
N GLN A 112 -24.25 -22.67 -16.88
CA GLN A 112 -24.30 -24.06 -17.35
C GLN A 112 -25.52 -24.82 -16.77
N ASN A 113 -25.80 -24.64 -15.48
CA ASN A 113 -26.91 -25.31 -14.80
C ASN A 113 -28.28 -24.85 -15.32
N THR A 114 -28.41 -23.57 -15.66
CA THR A 114 -29.64 -23.03 -16.27
C THR A 114 -29.84 -23.57 -17.69
N VAL A 115 -28.79 -23.67 -18.50
CA VAL A 115 -28.88 -24.30 -19.84
C VAL A 115 -29.25 -25.78 -19.74
N ASN A 116 -28.60 -26.52 -18.84
CA ASN A 116 -28.86 -27.95 -18.65
C ASN A 116 -30.30 -28.23 -18.19
N THR A 117 -30.83 -27.41 -17.27
CA THR A 117 -32.20 -27.56 -16.77
C THR A 117 -33.24 -27.24 -17.84
N VAL A 118 -33.05 -26.19 -18.65
CA VAL A 118 -33.97 -25.85 -19.75
C VAL A 118 -33.95 -26.91 -20.86
N SER A 119 -32.79 -27.53 -21.12
CA SER A 119 -32.68 -28.61 -22.12
C SER A 119 -33.28 -29.96 -21.68
N ALA A 120 -33.62 -30.11 -20.40
CA ALA A 120 -34.15 -31.36 -19.83
C ALA A 120 -35.69 -31.38 -19.73
N ILE A 121 -36.37 -30.31 -20.15
CA ILE A 121 -37.84 -30.13 -20.14
C ILE A 121 -38.36 -30.18 -21.57
#